data_AF-A0A832GV26-F1
#
_entry.id   AF-A0A832GV26-F1
#
_cell.length_a   1.000
_cell.length_b   1.000
_cell.length_c   1.000
_cell.angle_alpha   90.00
_cell.angle_beta   90.00
_cell.angle_gamma   90.00
#
_symmetry.space_group_name_H-M   'P 1'
#
loop_
_entity.id
_entity.type
_entity.pdbx_description
1 polymer ?
#
loop_
_entity_poly.entity_id
_entity_poly.type
_entity_poly.pdbx_seq_one_letter_code
_entity_poly.pdbx_strand_id
1 'polypeptide(L)'
;MDTLFLVLSLFLPRLALVVYWFLGLIPFNTVPFFGDVLLSIFLPRVLIIIYIAQNLGTESPWFWIHLIVGIGVYIFGGNKARKRKKKD
;
A
#
# COMPACT_ATOMS: atom_id res chain seq x y z
N MET A 1 2.22 10.77 10.89
CA MET A 1 2.42 9.95 9.67
C MET A 1 3.43 10.67 8.81
N ASP A 2 4.54 10.03 8.48
CA ASP A 2 5.73 10.74 7.97
C ASP A 2 5.73 10.82 6.45
N THR A 3 6.23 11.93 5.91
CA THR A 3 6.36 12.13 4.45
C THR A 3 7.25 11.08 3.80
N LEU A 4 8.31 10.64 4.50
CA LEU A 4 9.19 9.58 4.04
C LEU A 4 8.44 8.25 3.87
N PHE A 5 7.55 7.90 4.81
CA PHE A 5 6.72 6.70 4.70
C PHE A 5 5.83 6.78 3.47
N LEU A 6 5.16 7.91 3.25
CA LEU A 6 4.26 8.12 2.10
C LEU A 6 5.00 7.99 0.77
N VAL A 7 6.19 8.58 0.65
CA VAL A 7 6.99 8.49 -0.58
C VAL A 7 7.54 7.08 -0.77
N LEU A 8 8.11 6.46 0.27
CA LEU A 8 8.68 5.11 0.18
C LEU A 8 7.62 4.07 -0.15
N SER A 9 6.46 4.16 0.49
CA SER A 9 5.35 3.22 0.33
C SER A 9 4.67 3.29 -1.04
N LEU A 10 4.76 4.45 -1.73
CA LEU A 10 4.29 4.63 -3.10
C LEU A 10 5.03 3.71 -4.09
N PHE A 11 6.36 3.60 -3.94
CA PHE A 11 7.20 2.82 -4.84
C PHE A 11 7.42 1.38 -4.34
N LEU A 12 7.65 1.22 -3.04
CA LEU A 12 8.08 -0.03 -2.40
C LEU A 12 7.20 -0.33 -1.16
N PRO A 13 5.90 -0.62 -1.36
CA PRO A 13 4.93 -0.75 -0.27
C PRO A 13 5.30 -1.83 0.76
N ARG A 14 5.83 -2.98 0.32
CA ARG A 14 6.22 -4.09 1.21
C ARG A 14 7.42 -3.71 2.09
N LEU A 15 8.45 -3.11 1.49
CA LEU A 15 9.64 -2.71 2.23
C LEU A 15 9.30 -1.57 3.21
N ALA A 16 8.45 -0.63 2.81
CA ALA A 16 8.01 0.43 3.71
C ALA A 16 7.33 -0.12 4.97
N LEU A 17 6.40 -1.07 4.81
CA LEU A 17 5.73 -1.73 5.93
C LEU A 17 6.73 -2.48 6.83
N VAL A 18 7.62 -3.30 6.23
CA VAL A 18 8.60 -4.08 7.01
C VAL A 18 9.57 -3.18 7.77
N VAL A 19 10.13 -2.17 7.11
CA VAL A 19 11.09 -1.25 7.74
C VAL A 19 10.42 -0.47 8.88
N TYR A 20 9.24 0.09 8.65
CA TYR A 20 8.55 0.86 9.68
C TYR A 20 8.02 -0.03 10.83
N TRP A 21 7.73 -1.31 10.56
CA TRP A 21 7.44 -2.29 11.61
C TRP A 21 8.65 -2.54 12.51
N PHE A 22 9.82 -2.80 11.93
CA PHE A 22 11.04 -2.99 12.71
C PHE A 22 11.45 -1.73 13.50
N LEU A 23 11.18 -0.55 12.96
CA LEU A 23 11.45 0.72 13.64
C LEU A 23 10.39 1.10 14.68
N GLY A 24 9.27 0.38 14.76
CA GLY A 24 8.15 0.72 15.66
C GLY A 24 7.45 2.03 15.28
N LEU A 25 7.58 2.48 14.03
CA LEU A 25 7.04 3.74 13.51
C LEU A 25 5.78 3.52 12.65
N ILE A 26 5.18 2.33 12.68
CA ILE A 26 3.96 2.06 11.91
C ILE A 26 2.84 3.02 12.36
N PRO A 27 2.16 3.69 11.42
CA PRO A 27 1.02 4.53 11.73
C PRO A 27 -0.08 3.72 12.42
N PHE A 28 -0.77 4.34 13.38
CA PHE A 28 -1.85 3.66 14.08
C PHE A 28 -2.98 3.30 13.11
N ASN A 29 -3.55 2.10 13.24
CA ASN A 29 -4.78 1.72 12.54
C ASN A 29 -5.81 1.13 13.52
N THR A 30 -7.06 1.06 13.07
CA THR A 30 -8.13 0.38 13.81
C THR A 30 -8.37 -1.05 13.33
N VAL A 31 -7.55 -1.54 12.40
CA VAL A 31 -7.69 -2.89 11.85
C VAL A 31 -7.20 -3.89 12.92
N PRO A 32 -7.92 -4.99 13.18
CA PRO A 32 -7.44 -6.02 14.08
C PRO A 32 -6.07 -6.54 13.62
N PHE A 33 -5.17 -6.85 14.55
CA PHE A 33 -3.80 -7.31 14.25
C PHE A 33 -3.74 -8.42 13.20
N PHE A 34 -4.66 -9.39 13.25
CA PHE A 34 -4.74 -10.46 12.25
C PHE A 34 -5.04 -9.93 10.83
N GLY A 35 -5.95 -8.96 10.71
CA GLY A 35 -6.25 -8.31 9.45
C GLY A 35 -5.06 -7.50 8.92
N ASP A 36 -4.31 -6.88 9.83
CA ASP A 36 -3.10 -6.12 9.49
C ASP A 36 -2.03 -7.04 8.88
N VAL A 37 -1.75 -8.18 9.53
CA VAL A 37 -0.82 -9.20 9.03
C VAL A 37 -1.28 -9.74 7.67
N LEU A 38 -2.56 -10.09 7.53
CA LEU A 38 -3.10 -10.64 6.28
C LEU A 38 -2.98 -9.62 5.12
N LEU A 39 -3.36 -8.37 5.35
CA LEU A 39 -3.27 -7.32 4.35
C LEU A 39 -1.81 -6.98 4.02
N SER A 40 -0.90 -7.01 4.99
CA SER A 40 0.52 -6.77 4.72
C SER A 40 1.14 -7.77 3.74
N ILE A 41 0.66 -9.03 3.79
CA ILE A 41 1.15 -10.13 2.94
C ILE A 41 0.47 -10.09 1.56
N PHE A 42 -0.87 -10.07 1.54
CA PHE A 42 -1.65 -10.22 0.31
C PHE A 42 -1.83 -8.90 -0.45
N LEU A 43 -2.14 -7.81 0.27
CA LEU A 43 -2.53 -6.52 -0.30
C LEU A 43 -1.83 -5.35 0.42
N PRO A 44 -0.49 -5.29 0.42
CA PRO A 44 0.27 -4.30 1.19
C PRO A 44 -0.11 -2.86 0.84
N ARG A 45 -0.47 -2.60 -0.42
CA ARG A 45 -0.90 -1.27 -0.89
C ARG A 45 -2.24 -0.85 -0.31
N VAL A 46 -3.18 -1.79 -0.16
CA VAL A 46 -4.49 -1.52 0.45
C VAL A 46 -4.30 -1.15 1.91
N LEU A 47 -3.41 -1.85 2.60
CA LEU A 47 -3.08 -1.54 3.99
C LEU A 47 -2.52 -0.11 4.15
N ILE A 48 -1.61 0.30 3.26
CA ILE A 48 -1.10 1.68 3.24
C ILE A 48 -2.22 2.70 3.04
N ILE A 49 -3.15 2.44 2.12
CA ILE A 49 -4.31 3.33 1.91
C ILE A 49 -5.16 3.42 3.18
N ILE A 50 -5.38 2.31 3.90
CA ILE A 50 -6.10 2.31 5.17
C ILE A 50 -5.36 3.16 6.21
N TYR A 51 -4.04 2.99 6.35
CA TYR A 51 -3.25 3.82 7.25
C TYR A 51 -3.38 5.31 6.92
N ILE A 52 -3.34 5.69 5.64
CA ILE A 52 -3.48 7.08 5.21
C ILE A 52 -4.89 7.60 5.53
N ALA A 53 -5.92 6.82 5.22
CA ALA A 53 -7.31 7.20 5.49
C ALA A 53 -7.56 7.45 6.99
N GLN A 54 -6.93 6.67 7.86
CA GLN A 54 -7.12 6.76 9.30
C GLN A 54 -6.25 7.82 9.98
N ASN A 55 -5.05 8.11 9.46
CA ASN A 55 -4.13 9.07 10.07
C ASN A 55 -4.17 10.46 9.44
N LEU A 56 -4.42 10.56 8.13
CA LEU A 56 -4.42 11.81 7.36
C LEU A 56 -5.79 12.17 6.78
N GLY A 57 -6.74 11.23 6.78
CA GLY A 57 -8.08 11.43 6.21
C GLY A 57 -8.14 11.27 4.69
N THR A 58 -9.36 11.14 4.16
CA THR A 58 -9.64 11.04 2.72
C THR A 58 -9.49 12.35 1.97
N GLU A 59 -9.45 13.48 2.69
CA GLU A 59 -9.17 14.83 2.18
C GLU A 59 -7.70 14.98 1.75
N SER A 60 -6.80 14.11 2.24
CA SER A 60 -5.38 14.20 1.96
C SER A 60 -5.07 13.87 0.49
N PRO A 61 -4.27 14.70 -0.22
CA PRO A 61 -3.82 14.37 -1.57
C PRO A 61 -3.10 13.02 -1.65
N TRP A 62 -2.40 12.63 -0.58
CA TRP A 62 -1.68 11.36 -0.50
C TRP A 62 -2.60 10.15 -0.57
N PHE A 63 -3.83 10.25 -0.07
CA PHE A 63 -4.83 9.20 -0.16
C PHE A 63 -5.16 8.92 -1.63
N TRP A 64 -5.48 9.98 -2.38
CA TRP A 64 -5.83 9.90 -3.80
C TRP A 64 -4.66 9.41 -4.65
N ILE A 65 -3.44 9.88 -4.36
CA ILE A 65 -2.23 9.41 -5.06
C ILE A 65 -2.06 7.89 -4.89
N HIS A 66 -2.15 7.38 -3.66
CA HIS A 66 -1.99 5.95 -3.40
C HIS A 66 -3.15 5.13 -3.99
N LEU A 67 -4.37 5.65 -3.95
CA LEU A 67 -5.53 5.01 -4.55
C LEU A 67 -5.38 4.86 -6.06
N ILE A 68 -5.05 5.95 -6.76
CA ILE A 68 -4.86 5.97 -8.22
C ILE A 68 -3.71 5.06 -8.63
N VAL A 69 -2.57 5.15 -7.94
CA VAL A 69 -1.41 4.27 -8.22
C VAL A 69 -1.73 2.80 -7.93
N GLY A 70 -2.46 2.52 -6.86
CA GLY A 70 -2.92 1.18 -6.51
C GLY A 70 -3.79 0.56 -7.60
N ILE A 71 -4.80 1.31 -8.06
CA ILE A 71 -5.70 0.91 -9.16
C ILE A 71 -4.90 0.73 -10.46
N GLY A 72 -4.04 1.70 -10.79
CA GLY A 72 -3.21 1.66 -11.99
C GLY A 72 -2.35 0.40 -12.05
N VAL A 73 -1.64 0.06 -10.97
CA VAL A 73 -0.80 -1.14 -10.95
C VAL A 73 -1.61 -2.43 -11.11
N TYR A 74 -2.81 -2.50 -10.56
CA TYR A 74 -3.67 -3.68 -10.74
C TYR A 74 -4.11 -3.85 -12.20
N ILE A 75 -4.54 -2.77 -12.84
CA ILE A 75 -5.00 -2.77 -14.24
C ILE A 75 -3.82 -3.01 -15.20
N PHE A 76 -2.72 -2.27 -15.05
CA PHE A 76 -1.56 -2.36 -15.95
C PHE A 76 -0.71 -3.61 -15.71
N GLY A 77 -0.63 -4.11 -14.46
CA GLY A 77 0.10 -5.32 -14.11
C GLY A 77 -0.56 -6.59 -14.65
N GLY A 78 -1.89 -6.69 -14.56
CA GLY A 78 -2.65 -7.86 -15.06
C GLY A 78 -2.53 -8.05 -16.57
N ASN A 79 -2.50 -6.95 -17.34
CA ASN A 79 -2.38 -7.02 -18.80
C ASN A 79 -1.01 -7.51 -19.28
N LYS A 80 0.08 -7.22 -18.55
CA LYS A 80 1.41 -7.74 -18.88
C LYS A 80 1.52 -9.25 -18.63
N ALA A 81 0.95 -9.75 -17.53
CA ALA A 81 0.93 -11.19 -17.24
C ALA A 81 0.14 -11.98 -18.29
N ARG A 82 -1.00 -11.44 -18.76
CA ARG A 82 -1.85 -12.08 -19.76
C ARG A 82 -1.23 -12.11 -21.16
N LYS A 83 -0.50 -11.05 -21.57
CA LYS A 83 0.19 -11.00 -22.87
C LYS A 83 1.33 -12.03 -22.98
N ARG A 84 2.02 -12.32 -21.86
CA ARG A 84 3.10 -13.31 -21.84
C ARG A 84 2.58 -14.73 -22.07
N LYS A 85 1.43 -15.07 -21.46
CA LYS A 85 0.77 -16.38 -21.58
C LYS A 85 0.18 -16.68 -22.97
N LYS A 86 0.10 -15.70 -23.88
CA LYS A 86 -0.44 -15.87 -25.24
C LYS A 86 0.66 -16.06 -26.29
N LYS A 87 1.93 -16.05 -25.86
CA LYS A 87 3.11 -16.17 -26.74
C LYS A 87 3.86 -17.50 -26.53
N ASP A 88 3.41 -18.31 -25.57
CA ASP A 88 3.79 -19.70 -25.34
C ASP A 88 2.67 -20.60 -25.89
#